data_AF-A0A2N2SYT6-F1
#
_entry.id   AF-A0A2N2SYT6-F1
#
_cell.length_a   1.000
_cell.length_b   1.000
_cell.length_c   1.000
_cell.angle_alpha   90.00
_cell.angle_beta   90.00
_cell.angle_gamma   90.00
#
_symmetry.space_group_name_H-M   'P 1'
#
loop_
_entity.id
_entity.type
_entity.pdbx_description
1 polymer ?
#
loop_
_entity_poly.entity_id
_entity_poly.type
_entity_poly.pdbx_seq_one_letter_code
_entity_poly.pdbx_strand_id
1 'polypeptide(L)' 'LLVFRDADDAIQFSEINAFTARLLTLLEPGALAGRAALERIAIESRHPDPALILQAGGALLDDLRARGAILGIRQPGEGA' A
#
# COMPACT_ATOMS: atom_id res chain seq x y z
N LEU A 1 2.84 12.75 5.35
CA LEU A 1 1.64 12.65 6.20
C LEU A 1 0.57 11.92 5.41
N LEU A 2 -0.04 10.89 5.98
CA LEU A 2 -1.21 10.21 5.45
C LEU A 2 -2.43 10.74 6.20
N VAL A 3 -3.47 11.11 5.45
CA VAL A 3 -4.76 11.52 5.99
C VAL A 3 -5.81 10.60 5.40
N PHE A 4 -6.58 9.93 6.24
CA PHE A 4 -7.63 9.02 5.79
C PHE A 4 -8.83 9.09 6.73
N ARG A 5 -9.97 8.61 6.25
CA ARG A 5 -11.18 8.43 7.05
C ARG A 5 -11.27 6.96 7.46
N ASP A 6 -11.38 6.69 8.74
CA ASP A 6 -11.57 5.32 9.23
C ASP A 6 -13.04 4.87 9.11
N ALA A 7 -13.34 3.68 9.63
CA ALA A 7 -14.68 3.08 9.57
C ALA A 7 -15.74 3.81 10.42
N ASP A 8 -15.32 4.65 11.37
CA ASP A 8 -16.19 5.46 12.22
C ASP A 8 -16.37 6.89 11.66
N ASP A 9 -16.03 7.09 10.39
CA ASP A 9 -16.05 8.38 9.70
C ASP A 9 -15.10 9.44 10.29
N ALA A 10 -14.16 9.03 11.16
CA ALA A 10 -13.21 9.92 11.80
C ALA A 10 -11.96 10.16 10.94
N ILE A 11 -11.46 11.40 10.94
CA ILE A 11 -10.24 11.77 10.21
C ILE A 11 -9.03 11.37 11.05
N GLN A 12 -8.20 10.52 10.48
CA GLN A 12 -6.98 10.02 11.10
C GLN A 12 -5.75 10.58 10.37
N PHE A 13 -4.72 10.89 11.15
CA PHE A 13 -3.44 11.38 10.68
C PHE A 13 -2.35 10.38 11.06
N SER A 14 -1.59 9.92 10.07
CA SER A 14 -0.44 9.04 10.32
C SER A 14 0.80 9.60 9.65
N GLU A 15 1.88 9.73 10.40
CA GLU A 15 3.19 9.98 9.79
C GLU A 15 3.62 8.74 9.01
N ILE A 16 4.03 8.95 7.77
CA ILE A 16 4.45 7.89 6.86
C ILE A 16 5.80 8.26 6.26
N ASN A 17 6.63 7.24 6.02
CA ASN A 17 7.92 7.42 5.36
C ASN A 17 7.77 7.50 3.84
N ALA A 18 8.88 7.77 3.14
CA ALA A 18 8.90 7.87 1.68
C ALA A 18 8.49 6.56 0.97
N PHE A 19 8.80 5.40 1.57
CA PHE A 19 8.43 4.09 1.04
C PHE A 19 6.91 3.90 1.06
N THR A 20 6.27 4.12 2.20
CA THR A 20 4.81 4.04 2.37
C THR A 20 4.09 5.03 1.45
N ALA A 21 4.59 6.26 1.34
CA ALA A 21 4.02 7.26 0.44
C ALA A 21 4.05 6.79 -1.03
N ARG A 22 5.19 6.25 -1.48
CA ARG A 22 5.32 5.72 -2.85
C ARG A 22 4.39 4.54 -3.10
N LEU A 23 4.25 3.64 -2.12
CA LEU A 23 3.34 2.50 -2.21
C LEU A 23 1.90 2.96 -2.37
N LEU A 24 1.46 3.92 -1.56
CA LEU A 24 0.10 4.45 -1.66
C LEU A 24 -0.16 5.11 -3.01
N THR A 25 0.77 5.94 -3.53
CA THR A 25 0.66 6.54 -4.87
C THR A 25 0.53 5.51 -5.98
N LEU A 26 1.17 4.34 -5.86
CA LEU A 26 1.02 3.25 -6.84
C LEU A 26 -0.34 2.53 -6.72
N LEU A 27 -0.95 2.54 -5.55
CA LEU A 27 -2.23 1.88 -5.27
C LEU A 27 -3.45 2.80 -5.48
N GLU A 28 -3.29 4.11 -5.37
CA GLU A 28 -4.35 5.11 -5.58
C GLU A 28 -5.16 4.92 -6.88
N PRO A 29 -4.55 4.59 -8.04
CA PRO A 29 -5.31 4.35 -9.26
C PRO A 29 -6.20 3.10 -9.22
N GLY A 30 -6.03 2.22 -8.22
CA GLY A 30 -6.76 0.96 -8.10
C GLY A 30 -6.45 -0.09 -9.17
N ALA A 31 -5.43 0.14 -10.00
CA ALA A 31 -5.05 -0.71 -11.12
C ALA A 31 -4.02 -1.80 -10.76
N LEU A 32 -3.32 -1.64 -9.63
CA LEU A 32 -2.26 -2.55 -9.18
C LEU A 32 -2.67 -3.29 -7.92
N ALA A 33 -2.36 -4.59 -7.88
CA ALA A 33 -2.38 -5.35 -6.64
C ALA A 33 -1.23 -4.91 -5.72
N GLY A 34 -1.44 -5.01 -4.40
CA GLY A 34 -0.44 -4.67 -3.38
C GLY A 34 0.94 -5.27 -3.66
N ARG A 35 0.98 -6.57 -4.02
CA ARG A 35 2.22 -7.25 -4.39
C ARG A 35 2.91 -6.63 -5.62
N ALA A 36 2.16 -6.34 -6.68
CA ALA A 36 2.72 -5.75 -7.90
C ALA A 36 3.31 -4.35 -7.64
N ALA A 37 2.66 -3.56 -6.78
CA ALA A 37 3.21 -2.27 -6.34
C ALA A 37 4.53 -2.44 -5.56
N LEU A 38 4.61 -3.42 -4.65
CA LEU A 38 5.84 -3.71 -3.91
C LEU A 38 6.98 -4.18 -4.80
N GLU A 39 6.70 -5.06 -5.77
CA GLU A 39 7.68 -5.51 -6.77
C GLU A 39 8.20 -4.32 -7.60
N ARG A 40 7.32 -3.38 -7.97
CA ARG A 40 7.71 -2.16 -8.67
C ARG A 40 8.65 -1.29 -7.83
N ILE A 41 8.35 -1.11 -6.54
CA ILE A 41 9.21 -0.33 -5.64
C ILE A 41 10.57 -0.99 -5.43
N ALA A 42 10.61 -2.32 -5.31
CA ALA A 42 11.87 -3.06 -5.18
C ALA A 42 12.79 -2.83 -6.40
N ILE A 43 12.20 -2.82 -7.60
CA ILE A 43 12.91 -2.52 -8.85
C ILE A 43 13.38 -1.05 -8.89
N GLU A 44 12.50 -0.10 -8.55
CA GLU A 44 12.79 1.35 -8.58
C GLU A 44 13.90 1.72 -7.58
N SER A 45 13.86 1.14 -6.38
CA SER A 45 14.85 1.39 -5.32
C SER A 45 16.19 0.70 -5.55
N ARG A 46 16.29 -0.20 -6.54
CA ARG A 46 17.46 -1.06 -6.79
C ARG A 46 17.95 -1.72 -5.49
N HIS A 47 17.02 -2.12 -4.64
CA HIS A 47 17.33 -2.60 -3.31
C HIS A 47 18.16 -3.89 -3.41
N PRO A 48 19.23 -4.05 -2.60
CA PRO A 48 20.09 -5.23 -2.64
C PRO A 48 19.33 -6.52 -2.25
N ASP A 49 18.23 -6.38 -1.52
CA ASP A 49 17.34 -7.47 -1.16
C ASP A 49 15.87 -7.12 -1.48
N PRO A 50 15.34 -7.55 -2.63
CA PRO A 50 13.93 -7.32 -2.99
C PRO A 50 12.96 -8.19 -2.16
N ALA A 51 13.42 -9.31 -1.57
CA ALA A 51 12.57 -10.15 -0.74
C ALA A 51 12.23 -9.46 0.59
N LEU A 52 13.18 -8.69 1.15
CA LEU A 52 12.95 -7.86 2.32
C LEU A 52 11.88 -6.79 2.05
N ILE A 53 11.91 -6.13 0.90
CA ILE A 53 10.89 -5.15 0.48
C ILE A 53 9.50 -5.79 0.43
N LEU A 54 9.40 -7.00 -0.12
CA LEU A 54 8.14 -7.72 -0.22
C LEU A 54 7.60 -8.12 1.16
N GLN A 55 8.45 -8.60 2.06
CA GLN A 55 8.02 -8.95 3.42
C GLN A 55 7.63 -7.71 4.23
N ALA A 56 8.48 -6.69 4.29
CA ALA A 56 8.22 -5.47 5.02
C ALA A 56 7.00 -4.73 4.45
N GLY A 57 6.89 -4.68 3.13
CA GLY A 57 5.74 -4.13 2.42
C GLY A 57 4.45 -4.89 2.67
N GLY A 58 4.50 -6.22 2.75
CA GLY A 58 3.35 -7.05 3.09
C GLY A 58 2.84 -6.76 4.50
N ALA A 59 3.73 -6.69 5.49
CA ALA A 59 3.37 -6.33 6.86
C ALA A 59 2.78 -4.91 6.94
N LEU A 60 3.35 -3.95 6.20
CA LEU A 60 2.83 -2.59 6.11
C LEU A 60 1.42 -2.55 5.51
N LEU A 61 1.14 -3.32 4.44
CA LEU A 61 -0.18 -3.38 3.85
C LEU A 61 -1.22 -3.94 4.83
N ASP A 62 -0.86 -4.95 5.62
CA ASP A 62 -1.77 -5.49 6.64
C ASP A 62 -2.00 -4.49 7.79
N ASP A 63 -0.97 -3.78 8.24
CA ASP A 63 -1.09 -2.71 9.24
C ASP A 63 -1.99 -1.56 8.75
N LEU A 64 -1.79 -1.10 7.50
CA LEU A 64 -2.64 -0.06 6.89
C LEU A 64 -4.10 -0.54 6.78
N ARG A 65 -4.32 -1.82 6.48
CA ARG A 65 -5.66 -2.42 6.43
C ARG A 65 -6.30 -2.47 7.82
N ALA A 66 -5.55 -2.92 8.82
CA ALA A 66 -6.02 -3.02 10.19
C ALA A 66 -6.41 -1.65 10.78
N ARG A 67 -5.71 -0.58 10.38
CA ARG A 67 -6.02 0.80 10.77
C ARG A 67 -7.19 1.41 10.00
N GLY A 68 -7.70 0.75 8.96
CA GLY A 68 -8.72 1.31 8.07
C GLY A 68 -8.18 2.34 7.06
N ALA A 69 -6.86 2.47 6.92
CA ALA A 69 -6.25 3.38 5.94
C ALA A 69 -6.41 2.87 4.51
N ILE A 70 -6.49 1.55 4.33
CA ILE A 70 -6.85 0.90 3.07
C ILE A 70 -7.91 -0.17 3.34
N LEU A 71 -8.81 -0.39 2.38
CA LEU A 71 -9.89 -1.38 2.53
C LEU A 71 -9.43 -2.82 2.25
N GLY A 72 -8.31 -3.00 1.54
CA GLY A 72 -7.89 -4.30 0.99
C GLY A 72 -8.29 -4.46 -0.48
N ILE A 73 -8.32 -5.70 -1.00
CA ILE A 73 -8.41 -5.93 -2.44
C ILE A 73 -9.83 -5.84 -3.00
N ARG A 74 -9.98 -5.13 -4.12
CA ARG A 74 -10.96 -5.42 -5.17
C ARG A 74 -10.40 -6.58 -6.00
N GLN A 75 -11.15 -7.68 -6.15
CA GLN A 75 -10.79 -8.71 -7.14
C GLN A 75 -10.79 -8.06 -8.53
N PRO A 76 -9.83 -8.38 -9.40
CA PRO A 76 -9.97 -8.05 -10.80
C PRO A 76 -11.20 -8.80 -11.32
N GLY A 77 -12.38 -8.15 -11.39
CA GLY A 77 -13.40 -8.57 -12.34
C GLY A 77 -12.79 -8.37 -13.73
N GLU A 78 -12.77 -9.36 -14.61
CA GLU A 78 -14.01 -9.86 -15.25
C GLU A 78 -14.96 -8.70 -15.51
N GLY A 79 -14.51 -7.83 -16.41
CA GLY A 79 -15.28 -6.76 -17.02
C GLY A 79 -14.78 -6.62 -18.46
N ALA A 80 -14.94 -7.70 -19.23
CA ALA A 80 -14.87 -7.70 -20.68
C ALA A 80 -16.29 -7.88 -21.23
#